data_AF-A0A7V9AYD2-F1
#
_entry.id   AF-A0A7V9AYD2-F1
#
_cell.length_a   1.000
_cell.length_b   1.000
_cell.length_c   1.000
_cell.angle_alpha   90.00
_cell.angle_beta   90.00
_cell.angle_gamma   90.00
#
_symmetry.space_group_name_H-M   'P 1'
#
loop_
_entity.id
_entity.type
_entity.pdbx_description
1 polymer ?
#
loop_
_entity_poly.entity_id
_entity_poly.type
_entity_poly.pdbx_seq_one_letter_code
_entity_poly.pdbx_strand_id
1 'polypeptide(L)'
;MKRRQWLVFIAVVLGLAGCASIRDAVPTCDGQGIATTFLMTQSVPEAKYVPCIEAMPAGWTIDSMDVKSSGSRFSFSLDRGGVGALLVTFEPRCDVSKAESLPSDESGTRLWEEPYRLEARYTASRFYVFQGGCVTYKFDLPQEEYTDALSDIYIAFTFQDRAELQQAYRARFEAGT
;
A
#
# COMPACT_ATOMS: atom_id res chain seq x y z
N MET A 1 15.71 27.68 -62.56
CA MET A 1 16.58 28.06 -61.41
C MET A 1 15.69 28.16 -60.17
N LYS A 2 15.65 27.10 -59.35
CA LYS A 2 14.83 26.97 -58.13
C LYS A 2 15.78 26.66 -56.98
N ARG A 3 15.92 27.55 -56.01
CA ARG A 3 16.46 27.22 -54.68
C ARG A 3 15.56 27.86 -53.64
N ARG A 4 14.60 27.04 -53.24
CA ARG A 4 13.47 27.31 -52.36
C ARG A 4 13.96 27.14 -50.94
N GLN A 5 14.06 28.26 -50.20
CA GLN A 5 14.37 28.27 -48.77
C GLN A 5 13.31 27.47 -48.02
N TRP A 6 13.73 26.42 -47.33
CA TRP A 6 12.92 25.70 -46.35
C TRP A 6 13.56 25.94 -44.98
N LEU A 7 13.06 26.96 -44.29
CA LEU A 7 13.21 27.10 -42.84
C LEU A 7 12.29 26.07 -42.21
N VAL A 8 12.86 24.97 -41.73
CA VAL A 8 12.14 23.98 -40.92
C VAL A 8 12.00 24.56 -39.52
N PHE A 9 10.82 25.10 -39.22
CA PHE A 9 10.39 25.38 -37.85
C PHE A 9 10.17 24.04 -37.14
N ILE A 10 11.14 23.61 -36.33
CA ILE A 10 10.95 22.51 -35.38
C ILE A 10 10.14 23.07 -34.21
N ALA A 11 8.84 22.79 -34.22
CA ALA A 11 7.97 23.05 -33.09
C ALA A 11 8.31 22.08 -31.95
N VAL A 12 8.95 22.60 -30.91
CA VAL A 12 9.17 21.90 -29.64
C VAL A 12 7.83 21.85 -28.90
N VAL A 13 7.11 20.73 -29.02
CA VAL A 13 6.00 20.40 -28.13
C VAL A 13 6.60 19.81 -26.86
N LEU A 14 6.88 20.68 -25.89
CA LEU A 14 7.17 20.28 -24.52
C LEU A 14 5.90 19.67 -23.93
N GLY A 15 5.90 18.34 -23.81
CA GLY A 15 4.84 17.58 -23.15
C GLY A 15 4.72 18.04 -21.70
N LEU A 16 3.53 18.51 -21.33
CA LEU A 16 3.11 18.66 -19.95
C LEU A 16 3.10 17.28 -19.32
N ALA A 17 4.19 16.91 -18.64
CA ALA A 17 4.16 15.82 -17.68
C ALA A 17 3.21 16.26 -16.55
N GLY A 18 1.99 15.73 -16.55
CA GLY A 18 1.04 15.98 -15.48
C GLY A 18 1.63 15.51 -14.16
N CYS A 19 1.66 16.39 -13.16
CA CYS A 19 1.94 16.01 -11.78
C CYS A 19 0.78 15.13 -11.30
N ALA A 20 0.91 13.81 -11.43
CA ALA A 20 0.09 12.89 -10.66
C ALA A 20 0.42 13.13 -9.18
N SER A 21 -0.59 13.51 -8.39
CA SER A 21 -0.41 13.71 -6.95
C SER A 21 -0.29 12.34 -6.28
N ILE A 22 0.73 12.17 -5.43
CA ILE A 22 0.95 10.94 -4.65
C ILE A 22 -0.29 10.60 -3.78
N ARG A 23 -1.13 11.59 -3.46
CA ARG A 23 -2.36 11.40 -2.68
C ARG A 23 -3.36 10.46 -3.36
N ASP A 24 -3.45 10.46 -4.69
CA ASP A 24 -4.34 9.55 -5.43
C ASP A 24 -3.75 8.13 -5.53
N ALA A 25 -2.47 7.96 -5.20
CA ALA A 25 -1.76 6.68 -5.21
C ALA A 25 -1.82 5.97 -3.84
N VAL A 26 -2.59 6.45 -2.87
CA VAL A 26 -2.72 5.81 -1.56
C VAL A 26 -3.88 4.81 -1.59
N PRO A 27 -3.71 3.56 -1.11
CA PRO A 27 -4.79 2.59 -1.08
C PRO A 27 -5.72 2.83 0.13
N THR A 28 -6.48 3.93 0.12
CA THR A 28 -7.50 4.17 1.15
C THR A 28 -8.72 3.26 0.93
N CYS A 29 -9.42 2.94 2.02
CA CYS A 29 -10.64 2.13 1.97
C CYS A 29 -11.86 2.91 1.45
N ASP A 30 -11.75 4.23 1.35
CA ASP A 30 -12.80 5.11 0.84
C ASP A 30 -12.80 5.22 -0.70
N GLY A 31 -13.68 6.05 -1.23
CA GLY A 31 -13.79 6.26 -2.67
C GLY A 31 -12.61 6.99 -3.33
N GLN A 32 -11.64 7.51 -2.58
CA GLN A 32 -10.48 8.21 -3.13
C GLN A 32 -9.41 7.21 -3.59
N GLY A 33 -9.09 6.22 -2.76
CA GLY A 33 -8.07 5.20 -3.03
C GLY A 33 -8.54 4.03 -3.88
N ILE A 34 -9.84 3.94 -4.19
CA ILE A 34 -10.46 2.80 -4.86
C ILE A 34 -9.77 2.38 -6.17
N ALA A 35 -9.24 3.31 -6.97
CA ALA A 35 -8.50 2.97 -8.19
C ALA A 35 -7.18 2.26 -7.87
N THR A 36 -6.43 2.77 -6.89
CA THR A 36 -5.18 2.18 -6.42
C THR A 36 -5.43 0.83 -5.76
N THR A 37 -6.40 0.72 -4.86
CA THR A 37 -6.77 -0.54 -4.20
C THR A 37 -7.24 -1.57 -5.24
N PHE A 38 -7.98 -1.15 -6.27
CA PHE A 38 -8.36 -2.03 -7.38
C PHE A 38 -7.15 -2.51 -8.19
N LEU A 39 -6.15 -1.65 -8.47
CA LEU A 39 -4.91 -2.09 -9.13
C LEU A 39 -4.18 -3.16 -8.29
N MET A 40 -4.20 -3.05 -6.97
CA MET A 40 -3.64 -4.09 -6.09
C MET A 40 -4.37 -5.42 -6.23
N THR A 41 -5.69 -5.44 -6.47
CA THR A 41 -6.40 -6.72 -6.74
C THR A 41 -5.83 -7.47 -7.96
N GLN A 42 -5.23 -6.74 -8.90
CA GLN A 42 -4.61 -7.30 -10.11
C GLN A 42 -3.19 -7.79 -9.87
N SER A 43 -2.50 -7.29 -8.83
CA SER A 43 -1.16 -7.76 -8.44
C SER A 43 -1.19 -9.11 -7.73
N VAL A 44 -2.29 -9.42 -7.03
CA VAL A 44 -2.53 -10.72 -6.39
C VAL A 44 -3.94 -11.23 -6.77
N PRO A 45 -4.10 -11.88 -7.93
CA PRO A 45 -5.42 -12.22 -8.48
C PRO A 45 -6.26 -13.18 -7.64
N GLU A 46 -5.62 -14.04 -6.84
CA GLU A 46 -6.30 -15.04 -6.03
C GLU A 46 -6.66 -14.53 -4.63
N ALA A 47 -6.15 -13.36 -4.23
CA ALA A 47 -6.37 -12.81 -2.91
C ALA A 47 -7.84 -12.46 -2.69
N LYS A 48 -8.43 -13.04 -1.63
CA LYS A 48 -9.78 -12.72 -1.18
C LYS A 48 -9.87 -11.31 -0.60
N TYR A 49 -8.82 -10.84 0.06
CA TYR A 49 -8.77 -9.53 0.69
C TYR A 49 -7.64 -8.67 0.13
N VAL A 50 -7.83 -7.35 0.16
CA VAL A 50 -6.81 -6.36 -0.22
C VAL A 50 -6.64 -5.38 0.94
N PRO A 51 -5.40 -5.12 1.41
CA PRO A 51 -5.18 -4.16 2.48
C PRO A 51 -5.48 -2.74 2.01
N CYS A 52 -6.09 -1.95 2.88
CA CYS A 52 -6.34 -0.54 2.65
C CYS A 52 -6.24 0.26 3.96
N ILE A 53 -6.14 1.59 3.82
CA ILE A 53 -6.03 2.54 4.93
C ILE A 53 -7.42 3.12 5.21
N GLU A 54 -7.98 2.81 6.37
CA GLU A 54 -9.29 3.33 6.81
C GLU A 54 -9.15 4.78 7.25
N ALA A 55 -8.17 5.08 8.09
CA ALA A 55 -7.85 6.44 8.51
C ALA A 55 -6.35 6.57 8.80
N MET A 56 -5.65 7.44 8.07
CA MET A 56 -4.22 7.70 8.32
C MET A 56 -4.05 8.36 9.70
N PRO A 57 -3.26 7.78 10.62
CA PRO A 57 -3.00 8.40 11.92
C PRO A 57 -2.17 9.67 11.79
N ALA A 58 -2.28 10.55 12.78
CA ALA A 58 -1.48 11.77 12.81
C ALA A 58 0.02 11.43 12.90
N GLY A 59 0.83 12.18 12.17
CA GLY A 59 2.28 11.99 12.14
C GLY A 59 2.76 10.86 11.24
N TRP A 60 1.86 10.14 10.56
CA TRP A 60 2.21 9.16 9.53
C TRP A 60 2.07 9.76 8.14
N THR A 61 3.08 9.52 7.30
CA THR A 61 3.08 9.96 5.90
C THR A 61 3.45 8.79 4.99
N ILE A 62 2.78 8.67 3.84
CA ILE A 62 3.19 7.71 2.82
C ILE A 62 4.48 8.17 2.13
N ASP A 63 5.48 7.30 2.10
CA ASP A 63 6.76 7.55 1.43
C ASP A 63 6.72 7.04 -0.02
N SER A 64 6.11 5.87 -0.24
CA SER A 64 6.08 5.23 -1.56
C SER A 64 4.88 4.31 -1.75
N MET A 65 4.45 4.13 -3.00
CA MET A 65 3.50 3.11 -3.44
C MET A 65 3.95 2.50 -4.76
N ASP A 66 4.12 1.19 -4.77
CA ASP A 66 4.51 0.37 -5.90
C ASP A 66 3.49 -0.75 -6.10
N VAL A 67 2.80 -0.77 -7.23
CA VAL A 67 1.95 -1.89 -7.66
C VAL A 67 2.58 -2.57 -8.86
N LYS A 68 2.91 -3.85 -8.73
CA LYS A 68 3.55 -4.66 -9.78
C LYS A 68 2.74 -5.94 -9.98
N SER A 69 2.97 -6.66 -11.08
CA SER A 69 2.28 -7.94 -11.34
C SER A 69 2.61 -9.04 -10.33
N SER A 70 3.65 -8.89 -9.52
CA SER A 70 4.06 -9.84 -8.48
C SER A 70 3.58 -9.49 -7.07
N GLY A 71 2.86 -8.38 -6.90
CA GLY A 71 2.41 -7.88 -5.61
C GLY A 71 2.53 -6.36 -5.50
N SER A 72 2.17 -5.84 -4.35
CA SER A 72 2.21 -4.41 -4.05
C SER A 72 3.04 -4.11 -2.81
N ARG A 73 3.72 -2.96 -2.79
CA ARG A 73 4.51 -2.49 -1.66
C ARG A 73 4.27 -1.02 -1.44
N PHE A 74 4.14 -0.61 -0.19
CA PHE A 74 4.04 0.79 0.15
C PHE A 74 4.62 1.01 1.55
N SER A 75 5.34 2.12 1.71
CA SER A 75 6.07 2.43 2.92
C SER A 75 5.62 3.76 3.52
N PHE A 76 5.84 3.91 4.81
CA PHE A 76 5.47 5.08 5.57
C PHE A 76 6.61 5.58 6.44
N SER A 77 6.63 6.89 6.64
CA SER A 77 7.43 7.58 7.62
C SER A 77 6.56 7.98 8.82
N LEU A 78 7.20 8.08 9.97
CA LEU A 78 6.61 8.60 11.20
C LEU A 78 7.40 9.86 11.60
N ASP A 79 6.72 10.97 11.87
CA ASP A 79 7.34 12.29 12.13
C ASP A 79 8.46 12.25 13.17
N ARG A 80 8.24 11.51 14.26
CA ARG A 80 9.24 11.27 15.32
C ARG A 80 9.91 9.90 15.24
N GLY A 81 9.55 9.10 14.23
CA GLY A 81 10.01 7.73 14.00
C GLY A 81 11.08 7.57 12.92
N GLY A 82 11.13 8.53 11.99
CA GLY A 82 11.98 8.51 10.80
C GLY A 82 11.30 7.91 9.57
N VAL A 83 12.06 7.88 8.47
CA VAL A 83 11.65 7.32 7.18
C VAL A 83 11.63 5.80 7.25
N GLY A 84 10.69 5.16 6.55
CA GLY A 84 10.60 3.69 6.51
C GLY A 84 10.21 3.04 7.83
N ALA A 85 9.46 3.77 8.67
CA ALA A 85 8.92 3.30 9.94
C ALA A 85 8.03 2.05 9.78
N LEU A 86 7.33 1.96 8.65
CA LEU A 86 6.54 0.81 8.25
C LEU A 86 6.72 0.51 6.75
N LEU A 87 6.93 -0.75 6.41
CA LEU A 87 6.77 -1.26 5.05
C LEU A 87 5.65 -2.30 5.04
N VAL A 88 4.67 -2.07 4.17
CA VAL A 88 3.60 -3.03 3.90
C VAL A 88 3.87 -3.72 2.56
N THR A 89 3.81 -5.06 2.56
CA THR A 89 3.92 -5.88 1.36
C THR A 89 2.69 -6.74 1.21
N PHE A 90 2.01 -6.64 0.07
CA PHE A 90 0.87 -7.48 -0.31
C PHE A 90 1.30 -8.44 -1.42
N GLU A 91 1.20 -9.74 -1.16
CA GLU A 91 1.73 -10.76 -2.05
C GLU A 91 0.93 -12.08 -1.96
N PRO A 92 1.10 -13.02 -2.91
CA PRO A 92 0.33 -14.26 -2.91
C PRO A 92 0.62 -15.17 -1.69
N ARG A 93 1.84 -15.12 -1.13
CA ARG A 93 2.28 -15.99 -0.02
C ARG A 93 3.36 -15.30 0.80
N CYS A 94 3.33 -15.53 2.11
CA CYS A 94 4.28 -15.02 3.08
C CYS A 94 5.03 -16.20 3.70
N ASP A 95 6.32 -16.02 3.98
CA ASP A 95 7.08 -16.96 4.80
C ASP A 95 6.84 -16.65 6.28
N VAL A 96 6.07 -17.51 6.94
CA VAL A 96 5.74 -17.42 8.38
C VAL A 96 6.50 -18.44 9.22
N SER A 97 7.54 -19.08 8.66
CA SER A 97 8.25 -20.19 9.32
C SER A 97 8.91 -19.82 10.66
N LYS A 98 9.17 -18.53 10.88
CA LYS A 98 9.76 -17.99 12.11
C LYS A 98 8.75 -17.26 13.00
N ALA A 99 7.48 -17.29 12.62
CA ALA A 99 6.43 -16.55 13.28
C ALA A 99 5.56 -17.46 14.14
N GLU A 100 5.00 -16.91 15.20
CA GLU A 100 4.02 -17.56 16.07
C GLU A 100 2.61 -17.11 15.70
N SER A 101 1.64 -18.00 15.79
CA SER A 101 0.24 -17.66 15.49
C SER A 101 -0.41 -16.99 16.69
N LEU A 102 -1.09 -15.88 16.44
CA LEU A 102 -1.86 -15.13 17.43
C LEU A 102 -3.34 -15.08 17.02
N PRO A 103 -4.26 -14.81 17.97
CA PRO A 103 -5.62 -14.41 17.63
C PRO A 103 -5.58 -13.21 16.69
N SER A 104 -6.28 -13.31 15.56
CA SER A 104 -6.35 -12.22 14.60
C SER A 104 -7.39 -11.18 15.04
N ASP A 105 -7.04 -9.92 14.85
CA ASP A 105 -7.91 -8.74 14.95
C ASP A 105 -8.72 -8.49 13.66
N GLU A 106 -8.47 -9.24 12.59
CA GLU A 106 -9.06 -9.05 11.26
C GLU A 106 -9.82 -10.28 10.78
N SER A 107 -11.11 -10.10 10.50
CA SER A 107 -12.02 -11.20 10.17
C SER A 107 -11.60 -11.94 8.91
N GLY A 108 -11.58 -13.27 8.98
CA GLY A 108 -11.19 -14.10 7.83
C GLY A 108 -9.68 -14.18 7.58
N THR A 109 -8.86 -13.61 8.46
CA THR A 109 -7.41 -13.70 8.39
C THR A 109 -6.82 -14.52 9.54
N ARG A 110 -5.58 -14.98 9.36
CA ARG A 110 -4.76 -15.57 10.42
C ARG A 110 -3.58 -14.65 10.68
N LEU A 111 -3.38 -14.29 11.95
CA LEU A 111 -2.30 -13.44 12.38
C LEU A 111 -1.08 -14.27 12.79
N TRP A 112 0.09 -13.85 12.31
CA TRP A 112 1.38 -14.39 12.70
C TRP A 112 2.35 -13.25 13.03
N GLU A 113 3.20 -13.43 14.02
CA GLU A 113 4.24 -12.45 14.38
C GLU A 113 5.59 -13.13 14.61
N GLU A 114 6.64 -12.55 14.03
CA GLU A 114 8.01 -12.91 14.37
C GLU A 114 8.42 -12.28 15.71
N PRO A 115 9.32 -12.90 16.49
CA PRO A 115 9.91 -12.27 17.66
C PRO A 115 10.54 -10.92 17.31
N TYR A 116 10.14 -9.88 18.04
CA TYR A 116 10.69 -8.54 17.83
C TYR A 116 12.10 -8.40 18.44
N ARG A 117 12.87 -7.46 17.91
CA ARG A 117 14.08 -6.95 18.56
C ARG A 117 13.79 -5.57 19.12
N LEU A 118 14.17 -5.34 20.38
CA LEU A 118 14.04 -4.06 21.06
C LEU A 118 15.39 -3.68 21.68
N GLU A 119 16.25 -3.09 20.85
CA GLU A 119 17.48 -2.42 21.28
C GLU A 119 17.24 -0.91 21.16
N ALA A 120 18.04 -0.16 20.38
CA ALA A 120 17.74 1.24 20.07
C ALA A 120 16.46 1.44 19.25
N ARG A 121 16.02 0.38 18.56
CA ARG A 121 14.84 0.36 17.69
C ARG A 121 14.04 -0.92 17.91
N TYR A 122 12.73 -0.80 17.80
CA TYR A 122 11.79 -1.91 17.67
C TYR A 122 11.75 -2.35 16.21
N THR A 123 12.11 -3.61 15.95
CA THR A 123 11.97 -4.22 14.63
C THR A 123 11.19 -5.51 14.73
N ALA A 124 10.16 -5.66 13.90
CA ALA A 124 9.29 -6.84 13.92
C ALA A 124 8.62 -7.04 12.56
N SER A 125 8.22 -8.28 12.30
CA SER A 125 7.34 -8.64 11.17
C SER A 125 6.02 -9.17 11.69
N ARG A 126 4.91 -8.61 11.21
CA ARG A 126 3.54 -9.11 11.40
C ARG A 126 2.98 -9.56 10.06
N PHE A 127 2.26 -10.67 10.04
CA PHE A 127 1.68 -11.24 8.83
C PHE A 127 0.19 -11.51 9.01
N TYR A 128 -0.59 -11.03 8.06
CA TYR A 128 -1.99 -11.40 7.87
C TYR A 128 -2.09 -12.38 6.71
N VAL A 129 -2.46 -13.62 6.98
CA VAL A 129 -2.58 -14.68 5.96
C VAL A 129 -4.04 -15.03 5.74
N PHE A 130 -4.49 -15.00 4.49
CA PHE A 130 -5.86 -15.30 4.11
C PHE A 130 -5.91 -16.07 2.78
N GLN A 131 -7.11 -16.35 2.28
CA GLN A 131 -7.28 -17.11 1.05
C GLN A 131 -6.62 -16.38 -0.14
N GLY A 132 -5.65 -17.05 -0.77
CA GLY A 132 -4.99 -16.62 -2.00
C GLY A 132 -4.06 -15.41 -1.88
N GLY A 133 -3.76 -14.95 -0.66
CA GLY A 133 -2.87 -13.82 -0.44
C GLY A 133 -2.48 -13.64 1.02
N CYS A 134 -1.54 -12.75 1.24
CA CYS A 134 -1.14 -12.31 2.56
C CYS A 134 -0.58 -10.89 2.54
N VAL A 135 -0.50 -10.29 3.72
CA VAL A 135 0.10 -8.99 3.93
C VAL A 135 1.15 -9.07 5.02
N THR A 136 2.34 -8.54 4.75
CA THR A 136 3.43 -8.39 5.72
C THR A 136 3.56 -6.93 6.12
N TYR A 137 3.55 -6.66 7.42
CA TYR A 137 3.99 -5.40 8.01
C TYR A 137 5.39 -5.60 8.56
N LYS A 138 6.36 -4.81 8.08
CA LYS A 138 7.70 -4.74 8.67
C LYS A 138 7.86 -3.39 9.36
N PHE A 139 8.07 -3.44 10.66
CA PHE A 139 8.26 -2.27 11.50
C PHE A 139 9.73 -2.00 11.73
N ASP A 140 10.09 -0.72 11.70
CA ASP A 140 11.39 -0.22 12.16
C ASP A 140 11.18 1.10 12.89
N LEU A 141 10.93 1.04 14.20
CA LEU A 141 10.45 2.16 15.01
C LEU A 141 11.48 2.51 16.10
N PRO A 142 11.63 3.78 16.53
CA PRO A 142 12.42 4.08 17.71
C PRO A 142 11.86 3.40 18.95
N GLN A 143 12.74 2.98 19.86
CA GLN A 143 12.34 2.33 21.12
C GLN A 143 11.37 3.17 21.96
N GLU A 144 11.42 4.50 21.88
CA GLU A 144 10.57 5.38 22.71
C GLU A 144 9.17 5.60 22.13
N GLU A 145 8.95 5.34 20.83
CA GLU A 145 7.67 5.63 20.14
C GLU A 145 6.90 4.35 19.75
N TYR A 146 7.51 3.16 19.87
CA TYR A 146 6.99 1.96 19.20
C TYR A 146 5.59 1.54 19.66
N THR A 147 5.24 1.66 20.94
CA THR A 147 3.93 1.22 21.44
C THR A 147 2.79 2.01 20.82
N ASP A 148 2.93 3.33 20.81
CA ASP A 148 1.92 4.25 20.30
C ASP A 148 1.83 4.10 18.77
N ALA A 149 2.98 4.04 18.10
CA ALA A 149 3.08 3.80 16.67
C ALA A 149 2.44 2.47 16.23
N LEU A 150 2.60 1.39 16.99
CA LEU A 150 1.94 0.11 16.68
C LEU A 150 0.41 0.22 16.84
N SER A 151 -0.05 0.83 17.93
CA SER A 151 -1.48 1.02 18.17
C SER A 151 -2.14 1.84 17.06
N ASP A 152 -1.49 2.91 16.62
CA ASP A 152 -1.93 3.74 15.50
C ASP A 152 -2.12 2.91 14.22
N ILE A 153 -1.14 2.07 13.87
CA ILE A 153 -1.18 1.25 12.66
C ILE A 153 -2.24 0.16 12.74
N TYR A 154 -2.42 -0.50 13.90
CA TYR A 154 -3.41 -1.56 14.03
C TYR A 154 -4.86 -1.06 13.93
N ILE A 155 -5.10 0.21 14.21
CA ILE A 155 -6.43 0.84 14.06
C ILE A 155 -6.61 1.44 12.67
N ALA A 156 -5.54 1.89 12.02
CA ALA A 156 -5.60 2.58 10.74
C ALA A 156 -5.81 1.70 9.52
N PHE A 157 -5.34 0.45 9.59
CA PHE A 157 -5.35 -0.47 8.47
C PHE A 157 -6.44 -1.51 8.64
N THR A 158 -7.07 -1.85 7.51
CA THR A 158 -8.01 -2.96 7.46
C THR A 158 -7.99 -3.62 6.09
N PHE A 159 -8.89 -4.56 5.86
CA PHE A 159 -8.96 -5.41 4.68
C PHE A 159 -10.32 -5.30 3.99
N GLN A 160 -10.31 -4.95 2.70
CA GLN A 160 -11.51 -4.99 1.86
C GLN A 160 -11.67 -6.34 1.18
N ASP A 161 -12.90 -6.86 1.13
CA ASP A 161 -13.21 -8.03 0.31
C ASP A 161 -13.08 -7.67 -1.18
N ARG A 162 -12.36 -8.51 -1.92
CA ARG A 162 -12.11 -8.31 -3.35
C ARG A 162 -13.40 -8.17 -4.14
N ALA A 163 -14.42 -8.97 -3.85
CA ALA A 163 -15.67 -8.96 -4.60
C ALA A 163 -16.45 -7.65 -4.37
N GLU A 164 -16.42 -7.12 -3.15
CA GLU A 164 -17.05 -5.84 -2.80
C GLU A 164 -16.29 -4.68 -3.46
N LEU A 165 -14.96 -4.69 -3.40
CA LEU A 165 -14.11 -3.70 -4.06
C LEU A 165 -14.32 -3.67 -5.58
N GLN A 166 -14.44 -4.84 -6.21
CA GLN A 166 -14.76 -4.93 -7.64
C GLN A 166 -16.12 -4.30 -7.94
N GLN A 167 -17.16 -4.60 -7.16
CA GLN A 167 -18.48 -4.00 -7.35
C GLN A 167 -18.45 -2.48 -7.19
N ALA A 168 -17.77 -1.97 -6.15
CA ALA A 168 -17.63 -0.54 -5.90
C ALA A 168 -16.87 0.17 -7.03
N TYR A 169 -15.80 -0.45 -7.56
CA TYR A 169 -15.04 0.10 -8.68
C TYR A 169 -15.91 0.23 -9.93
N ARG A 170 -16.66 -0.83 -10.28
CA ARG A 170 -17.58 -0.80 -11.43
C ARG A 170 -18.67 0.26 -11.25
N ALA A 171 -19.27 0.34 -10.08
CA ALA A 171 -20.30 1.34 -9.78
C ALA A 171 -19.78 2.78 -9.95
N ARG A 172 -18.51 3.03 -9.64
CA ARG A 172 -17.89 4.36 -9.75
C ARG A 172 -17.46 4.71 -11.17
N PHE A 173 -16.86 3.77 -11.89
CA PHE A 173 -16.17 4.07 -13.15
C PHE A 173 -16.82 3.46 -14.40
N GLU A 174 -17.58 2.38 -14.27
CA GLU A 174 -18.24 1.70 -15.39
C GLU A 174 -19.72 2.09 -15.53
N ALA A 175 -20.37 2.61 -14.48
CA ALA A 175 -21.77 3.01 -14.55
C ALA A 175 -22.04 4.33 -15.30
N GLY A 176 -20.99 5.02 -15.77
CA GLY A 176 -21.06 6.30 -16.49
C GLY A 176 -20.84 6.21 -18.01
N THR A 177 -20.75 5.01 -18.57
CA THR A 177 -20.64 4.72 -20.02
C THR A 177 -21.90 4.08 -20.56
#